data_AF-A0A535M1T4-F1
#
_entry.id   AF-A0A535M1T4-F1
#
_cell.length_a   1.000
_cell.length_b   1.000
_cell.length_c   1.000
_cell.angle_alpha   90.00
_cell.angle_beta   90.00
_cell.angle_gamma   90.00
#
_symmetry.space_group_name_H-M   'P 1'
#
loop_
_entity.id
_entity.type
_entity.pdbx_description
1 polymer ?
#
loop_
_entity_poly.entity_id
_entity_poly.type
_entity_poly.pdbx_seq_one_letter_code
_entity_poly.pdbx_strand_id
1 'polypeptide(L)' 'MSTKRSPIMVVACACGQLLRGPIEELVGIVQKHARESHNMQVTREDVLSRARPEA' A
#
# COMPACT_ATOMS: atom_id res chain seq x y z
N MET A 1 -21.93 -17.01 -0.88
CA MET A 1 -21.06 -15.83 -1.14
C MET A 1 -19.81 -15.99 -0.31
N SER A 2 -18.75 -16.57 -0.87
CA SER A 2 -17.48 -16.75 -0.15
C SER A 2 -16.79 -15.38 -0.07
N THR A 3 -16.85 -14.75 1.10
CA THR A 3 -16.10 -13.54 1.43
C THR A 3 -14.61 -13.88 1.49
N LYS A 4 -13.95 -13.95 0.32
CA LYS A 4 -12.48 -13.98 0.25
C LYS A 4 -11.98 -12.67 0.85
N ARG A 5 -11.49 -12.72 2.09
CA ARG A 5 -10.76 -11.60 2.69
C ARG A 5 -9.47 -11.43 1.90
N SER A 6 -9.33 -10.31 1.20
CA SER A 6 -8.09 -9.93 0.52
C SER A 6 -6.94 -9.92 1.55
N PRO A 7 -5.75 -10.43 1.19
CA PRO A 7 -4.63 -10.50 2.12
C PRO A 7 -4.25 -9.09 2.60
N ILE A 8 -3.95 -8.98 3.89
CA ILE A 8 -3.40 -7.75 4.46
C ILE A 8 -1.93 -7.65 4.06
N MET A 9 -1.60 -6.51 3.48
CA MET A 9 -0.28 -6.23 2.95
C MET A 9 0.23 -4.95 3.61
N VAL A 10 1.55 -4.83 3.69
CA VAL A 10 2.27 -3.72 4.30
C VAL A 10 3.28 -3.16 3.31
N VAL A 11 3.38 -1.84 3.23
CA VAL A 11 4.42 -1.11 2.51
C VAL A 11 5.18 -0.24 3.50
N ALA A 12 6.50 -0.40 3.54
CA ALA A 12 7.39 0.49 4.26
C ALA A 12 7.82 1.65 3.36
N CYS A 13 7.45 2.87 3.75
CA CYS A 13 7.94 4.08 3.12
C CYS A 13 9.32 4.46 3.69
N ALA A 14 10.19 5.01 2.86
CA ALA A 14 11.53 5.44 3.27
C ALA A 14 11.50 6.56 4.33
N CYS A 15 10.38 7.29 4.47
CA CYS A 15 10.19 8.28 5.53
C CYS A 15 9.89 7.67 6.91
N GLY A 16 9.84 6.35 7.02
CA GLY A 16 9.56 5.63 8.27
C GLY A 16 8.09 5.28 8.50
N GLN A 17 7.16 5.74 7.65
CA GLN A 17 5.76 5.30 7.74
C GLN A 17 5.56 3.88 7.23
N LEU A 18 4.82 3.09 8.02
CA LEU A 18 4.29 1.79 7.63
C LEU A 18 2.82 1.95 7.23
N LEU A 19 2.50 1.61 5.99
CA LEU A 19 1.16 1.66 5.44
C LEU A 19 0.65 0.23 5.32
N ARG A 20 -0.53 -0.06 5.88
CA ARG A 20 -1.11 -1.41 5.94
C ARG A 20 -2.55 -1.41 5.49
N GLY A 21 -2.99 -2.51 4.89
CA GLY A 21 -4.38 -2.73 4.53
C GLY A 21 -4.58 -3.87 3.54
N PRO A 22 -5.83 -4.19 3.19
CA PRO A 22 -6.13 -5.09 2.09
C PRO A 22 -5.46 -4.61 0.81
N ILE A 23 -4.94 -5.51 -0.02
CA ILE A 23 -4.21 -5.14 -1.24
C ILE A 23 -5.00 -4.21 -2.19
N GLU A 24 -6.33 -4.34 -2.19
CA GLU A 24 -7.24 -3.52 -3.00
C GLU A 24 -7.31 -2.06 -2.53
N GLU A 25 -7.16 -1.83 -1.23
CA GLU A 25 -7.16 -0.49 -0.59
C GLU A 25 -5.75 0.08 -0.43
N LEU A 26 -4.75 -0.77 -0.22
CA LEU A 26 -3.37 -0.38 0.06
C LEU A 26 -2.77 0.49 -1.05
N VAL A 27 -3.10 0.19 -2.30
CA VAL A 27 -2.65 1.00 -3.46
C VAL A 27 -3.09 2.45 -3.31
N GLY A 28 -4.36 2.69 -2.99
CA GLY A 28 -4.88 4.05 -2.78
C GLY A 28 -4.26 4.74 -1.58
N ILE A 29 -4.05 4.01 -0.48
CA ILE A 29 -3.40 4.53 0.74
C ILE A 29 -1.97 5.00 0.43
N VAL A 30 -1.19 4.19 -0.26
CA VAL A 30 0.22 4.50 -0.59
C VAL A 30 0.31 5.63 -1.61
N GLN A 31 -0.55 5.65 -2.62
CA GLN A 31 -0.60 6.74 -3.60
C GLN A 31 -0.97 8.08 -2.95
N LYS A 32 -1.97 8.08 -2.07
CA LYS A 32 -2.36 9.27 -1.30
C LYS A 32 -1.19 9.76 -0.45
N HIS A 33 -0.54 8.88 0.31
CA HIS A 33 0.63 9.24 1.10
C HIS A 33 1.78 9.79 0.24
N ALA A 34 2.11 9.14 -0.87
CA ALA A 34 3.14 9.61 -1.79
C ALA A 34 2.86 11.03 -2.31
N ARG A 35 1.60 11.31 -2.64
CA ARG A 35 1.17 12.63 -3.13
C ARG A 35 1.17 13.68 -2.03
N GLU A 36 0.57 13.40 -0.87
CA GLU A 36 0.38 14.38 0.20
C GLU A 36 1.67 14.66 0.97
N SER A 37 2.49 13.64 1.22
CA SER A 37 3.70 13.78 2.03
C SER A 37 4.95 14.12 1.22
N HIS A 38 5.01 13.73 -0.06
CA HIS A 38 6.23 13.87 -0.88
C HIS A 38 5.99 14.56 -2.23
N ASN A 39 4.75 14.97 -2.53
CA ASN A 39 4.34 15.48 -3.85
C ASN A 39 4.67 14.51 -5.01
N MET A 40 4.82 13.22 -4.71
CA MET A 40 5.17 12.16 -5.66
C MET A 40 3.91 11.50 -6.22
N GLN A 41 4.03 10.97 -7.44
CA GLN A 41 3.05 10.07 -8.03
C GLN A 41 3.71 8.70 -8.17
N VAL A 42 3.07 7.67 -7.61
CA VAL A 42 3.54 6.28 -7.69
C VAL A 42 2.48 5.42 -8.37
N THR A 43 2.90 4.49 -9.21
CA THR A 43 1.96 3.62 -9.93
C THR A 43 1.47 2.50 -9.02
N ARG A 44 0.40 1.82 -9.44
CA ARG A 44 -0.07 0.61 -8.77
C ARG A 44 1.05 -0.44 -8.69
N GLU A 45 1.80 -0.62 -9.77
CA GLU A 45 2.87 -1.61 -9.88
C GLU A 45 4.04 -1.31 -8.93
N ASP A 46 4.37 -0.03 -8.74
CA ASP A 46 5.37 0.40 -7.75
C ASP A 46 4.95 0.01 -6.33
N VAL A 47 3.67 0.22 -6.00
CA VAL A 47 3.13 -0.15 -4.69
C VAL A 47 3.18 -1.67 -4.50
N LEU A 48 2.70 -2.43 -5.48
CA LEU A 48 2.66 -3.89 -5.42
C LEU A 48 4.06 -4.51 -5.34
N SER A 49 5.05 -3.93 -6.01
CA SER A 49 6.45 -4.39 -5.96
C SER A 49 7.06 -4.25 -4.56
N ARG A 50 6.59 -3.27 -3.78
CA ARG A 50 7.06 -2.98 -2.40
C ARG A 50 6.18 -3.61 -1.33
N ALA A 51 4.96 -4.02 -1.67
CA ALA A 51 4.02 -4.62 -0.75
C ALA A 51 4.51 -6.00 -0.29
N ARG A 52 4.43 -6.25 1.02
CA ARG A 52 4.74 -7.55 1.64
C ARG A 52 3.54 -8.01 2.47
N PRO A 53 3.26 -9.31 2.59
CA PRO A 53 2.26 -9.81 3.53
C PRO A 53 2.55 -9.30 4.93
N GLU A 54 1.50 -8.94 5.68
CA GLU A 54 1.62 -8.75 7.12
C GLU A 54 1.95 -10.11 7.74
N ALA A 55 3.12 -10.21 8.37
CA ALA A 55 3.64 -11.44 8.98
C ALA A 55 3.01 -11.74 10.33
#